data_AF-A0A136HMM5-F1
#
_entry.id   AF-A0A136HMM5-F1
#
_cell.length_a   1.000
_cell.length_b   1.000
_cell.length_c   1.000
_cell.angle_alpha   90.00
_cell.angle_beta   90.00
_cell.angle_gamma   90.00
#
_symmetry.space_group_name_H-M   'P 1'
#
loop_
_entity.id
_entity.type
_entity.pdbx_description
1 polymer ?
#
loop_
_entity_poly.entity_id
_entity_poly.type
_entity_poly.pdbx_seq_one_letter_code
_entity_poly.pdbx_strand_id
1 'polypeptide(L)'
;MPTDKPKSIQSASGINPVSGRDPELQGPFERLADELQAHLNHGAKLIDCPHCQYHAAVEEQGFAPIYFSYCLLCRTKVRFVRMRCACGTLSAYDGAQHQQCVTCSTPFTYTDVVKQNEPKVCGEESPDHYEGAQALCHICCKSHNTVFEFDEQWLCLDCLEEHRSPGRCETCETVQTGDLEDSFEKGCMLCGGRITWD
;
A
#
# COMPACT_ATOMS: atom_id res chain seq x y z
N MET A 1 -25.98 -27.47 -35.41
CA MET A 1 -24.71 -26.97 -34.83
C MET A 1 -25.10 -26.24 -33.55
N PRO A 2 -24.76 -26.75 -32.36
CA PRO A 2 -25.13 -26.09 -31.12
C PRO A 2 -24.23 -24.86 -30.91
N THR A 3 -24.86 -23.71 -30.70
CA THR A 3 -24.21 -22.44 -30.34
C THR A 3 -23.85 -22.49 -28.86
N ASP A 4 -22.55 -22.57 -28.56
CA ASP A 4 -22.05 -22.41 -27.20
C ASP A 4 -22.23 -20.95 -26.75
N LYS A 5 -23.07 -20.76 -25.74
CA LYS A 5 -23.17 -19.49 -25.00
C LYS A 5 -21.94 -19.35 -24.10
N PRO A 6 -21.29 -18.17 -24.02
CA PRO A 6 -20.21 -17.98 -23.07
C PRO A 6 -20.74 -18.11 -21.64
N LYS A 7 -20.08 -18.96 -20.86
CA LYS A 7 -20.37 -19.20 -19.45
C LYS A 7 -20.10 -17.92 -18.66
N SER A 8 -21.05 -17.53 -17.82
CA SER A 8 -20.91 -16.44 -16.86
C SER A 8 -19.69 -16.69 -15.97
N ILE A 9 -18.77 -15.72 -15.94
CA ILE A 9 -17.66 -15.68 -14.98
C ILE A 9 -18.30 -15.48 -13.59
N GLN A 10 -18.39 -16.55 -12.80
CA GLN A 10 -18.76 -16.45 -11.41
C GLN A 10 -17.56 -15.91 -10.63
N SER A 11 -17.71 -14.69 -10.12
CA SER A 11 -16.75 -14.01 -9.25
C SER A 11 -16.63 -14.74 -7.91
N ALA A 12 -15.57 -15.53 -7.76
CA ALA A 12 -15.13 -16.04 -6.46
C ALA A 12 -14.07 -15.09 -5.89
N SER A 13 -14.52 -13.99 -5.26
CA SER A 13 -13.71 -13.14 -4.38
C SER A 13 -14.66 -12.35 -3.50
N GLY A 14 -14.78 -12.75 -2.23
CA GLY A 14 -15.64 -12.10 -1.25
C GLY A 14 -15.06 -10.77 -0.79
N ILE A 15 -15.38 -9.70 -1.52
CA ILE A 15 -15.38 -8.33 -1.03
C ILE A 15 -16.75 -7.77 -1.41
N ASN A 16 -17.55 -7.39 -0.40
CA ASN A 16 -18.92 -6.92 -0.61
C ASN A 16 -18.93 -5.64 -1.47
N PRO A 17 -19.87 -5.49 -2.42
CA PRO A 17 -19.99 -4.26 -3.20
C PRO A 17 -20.59 -3.15 -2.32
N VAL A 18 -19.79 -2.12 -2.04
CA VAL A 18 -20.31 -0.82 -1.62
C VAL A 18 -20.83 -0.12 -2.88
N SER A 19 -22.04 0.42 -2.84
CA SER A 19 -22.68 1.10 -3.97
C SER A 19 -21.93 2.38 -4.34
N GLY A 20 -21.22 2.39 -5.48
CA GLY A 20 -20.56 3.60 -6.00
C GLY A 20 -19.93 3.47 -7.40
N ARG A 21 -20.30 2.44 -8.19
CA ARG A 21 -19.82 2.31 -9.57
C ARG A 21 -20.43 3.39 -10.44
N ASP A 22 -19.59 4.15 -11.13
CA ASP A 22 -20.02 5.12 -12.13
C ASP A 22 -20.66 4.39 -13.33
N PRO A 23 -21.97 4.58 -13.60
CA PRO A 23 -22.65 3.92 -14.71
C PRO A 23 -22.05 4.23 -16.09
N GLU A 24 -21.39 5.38 -16.25
CA GLU A 24 -20.76 5.76 -17.52
C GLU A 24 -19.58 4.84 -17.88
N LEU A 25 -18.97 4.21 -16.88
CA LEU A 25 -17.85 3.29 -17.06
C LEU A 25 -18.27 1.86 -17.43
N GLN A 26 -19.57 1.55 -17.41
CA GLN A 26 -20.10 0.22 -17.72
C GLN A 26 -19.75 -0.25 -19.14
N GLY A 27 -20.02 0.58 -20.16
CA GLY A 27 -19.71 0.24 -21.56
C GLY A 27 -18.20 0.07 -21.82
N PRO A 28 -17.34 0.99 -21.34
CA PRO A 28 -15.90 0.78 -21.36
C PRO A 28 -15.43 -0.49 -20.64
N PHE A 29 -16.00 -0.82 -19.48
CA PHE A 29 -15.67 -2.04 -18.74
C PHE A 29 -16.04 -3.30 -19.54
N GLU A 30 -17.21 -3.35 -20.16
CA GLU A 30 -17.64 -4.47 -20.99
C GLU A 30 -16.69 -4.70 -22.19
N ARG A 31 -16.11 -3.63 -22.75
CA ARG A 31 -15.11 -3.73 -23.82
C ARG A 31 -13.76 -4.29 -23.36
N LEU A 32 -13.47 -4.30 -22.06
CA LEU A 32 -12.25 -4.87 -21.50
C LEU A 32 -12.34 -6.38 -21.26
N ALA A 33 -13.48 -7.03 -21.52
CA ALA A 33 -13.69 -8.44 -21.18
C ALA A 33 -12.57 -9.37 -21.70
N ASP A 34 -12.16 -9.21 -22.96
CA ASP A 34 -11.10 -10.04 -23.56
C ASP A 34 -9.72 -9.76 -22.93
N GLU A 35 -9.41 -8.50 -22.62
CA GLU A 35 -8.17 -8.11 -21.96
C GLU A 35 -8.11 -8.66 -20.52
N LEU A 36 -9.20 -8.53 -19.77
CA LEU A 36 -9.33 -9.09 -18.42
C LEU A 36 -9.17 -10.62 -18.43
N GLN A 37 -9.80 -11.29 -19.40
CA GLN A 37 -9.66 -12.74 -19.55
C GLN A 37 -8.23 -13.14 -19.93
N ALA A 38 -7.55 -12.37 -20.77
CA ALA A 38 -6.14 -12.62 -21.11
C ALA A 38 -5.23 -12.54 -19.86
N HIS A 39 -5.44 -11.53 -19.00
CA HIS A 39 -4.72 -11.41 -17.73
C HIS A 39 -4.99 -12.62 -16.80
N LEU A 40 -6.25 -13.03 -16.65
CA LEU A 40 -6.60 -14.21 -15.86
C LEU A 40 -5.95 -15.49 -16.42
N ASN A 41 -5.93 -15.66 -17.75
CA ASN A 41 -5.30 -16.79 -18.41
C ASN A 41 -3.78 -16.84 -18.19
N HIS A 42 -3.14 -15.68 -17.98
CA HIS A 42 -1.74 -15.58 -17.59
C HIS A 42 -1.51 -15.69 -16.07
N GLY A 43 -2.55 -15.99 -15.29
CA GLY A 43 -2.46 -16.19 -13.84
C GLY A 43 -2.50 -14.89 -13.03
N ALA A 44 -2.83 -13.75 -13.64
CA ALA A 44 -2.98 -12.50 -12.91
C ALA A 44 -4.16 -12.58 -11.94
N LYS A 45 -4.03 -11.91 -10.80
CA LYS A 45 -5.13 -11.74 -9.85
C LYS A 45 -5.87 -10.44 -10.15
N LEU A 46 -7.16 -10.53 -10.44
CA LEU A 46 -8.03 -9.36 -10.57
C LEU A 46 -8.72 -9.06 -9.24
N ILE A 47 -8.84 -7.77 -8.93
CA ILE A 47 -9.55 -7.24 -7.77
C ILE A 47 -10.45 -6.08 -8.18
N ASP A 48 -11.36 -5.69 -7.27
CA ASP A 48 -12.14 -4.47 -7.43
C ASP A 48 -11.23 -3.26 -7.25
N CYS A 49 -11.28 -2.33 -8.21
CA CYS A 49 -10.52 -1.09 -8.11
C CYS A 49 -11.05 -0.25 -6.95
N PRO A 50 -10.21 0.21 -6.01
CA PRO A 50 -10.68 1.06 -4.90
C PRO A 50 -11.22 2.42 -5.36
N HIS A 51 -10.89 2.87 -6.58
CA HIS A 51 -11.36 4.15 -7.12
C HIS A 51 -12.68 4.02 -7.89
N CYS A 52 -12.75 3.15 -8.91
CA CYS A 52 -13.95 3.02 -9.75
C CYS A 52 -14.86 1.84 -9.38
N GLN A 53 -14.43 0.96 -8.46
CA GLN A 53 -15.18 -0.18 -7.93
C GLN A 53 -15.54 -1.27 -8.95
N TYR A 54 -14.96 -1.22 -10.15
CA TYR A 54 -15.03 -2.29 -11.13
C TYR A 54 -13.94 -3.34 -10.89
N HIS A 55 -14.28 -4.61 -11.15
CA HIS A 55 -13.37 -5.75 -11.09
C HIS A 55 -12.39 -5.76 -12.28
N ALA A 56 -11.54 -4.74 -12.34
CA ALA A 56 -10.69 -4.43 -13.47
C ALA A 56 -9.27 -4.07 -13.04
N ALA A 57 -8.92 -4.23 -11.76
CA ALA A 57 -7.58 -3.96 -11.28
C ALA A 57 -6.75 -5.24 -11.23
N VAL A 58 -5.62 -5.23 -11.94
CA VAL A 58 -4.61 -6.28 -11.85
C VAL A 58 -3.81 -6.02 -10.59
N GLU A 59 -3.73 -7.04 -9.74
CA GLU A 59 -2.97 -7.02 -8.51
C GLU A 59 -1.64 -7.75 -8.69
N GLU A 60 -0.57 -7.13 -8.18
CA GLU A 60 0.78 -7.67 -8.17
C GLU A 60 1.33 -7.58 -6.74
N GLN A 61 2.11 -8.58 -6.35
CA GLN A 61 2.79 -8.56 -5.05
C GLN A 61 4.12 -7.79 -5.18
N GLY A 62 4.30 -6.80 -4.31
CA GLY A 62 5.57 -6.11 -4.12
C GLY A 62 6.50 -6.88 -3.17
N PHE A 63 7.45 -6.17 -2.58
CA PHE A 63 8.09 -6.68 -1.36
C PHE A 63 7.05 -6.78 -0.24
N ALA A 64 7.22 -7.74 0.67
CA ALA A 64 6.28 -7.88 1.76
C ALA A 64 6.36 -6.64 2.69
N PRO A 65 5.22 -6.03 3.06
CA PRO A 65 3.84 -6.52 2.88
C PRO A 65 3.02 -5.79 1.82
N ILE A 66 3.67 -5.08 0.89
CA ILE A 66 3.00 -4.26 -0.12
C ILE A 66 2.45 -5.11 -1.26
N TYR A 67 1.25 -4.72 -1.67
CA TYR A 67 0.65 -5.09 -2.94
C TYR A 67 0.44 -3.83 -3.79
N PHE A 68 0.59 -4.02 -5.08
CA PHE A 68 0.29 -3.03 -6.10
C PHE A 68 -0.98 -3.44 -6.81
N SER A 69 -1.77 -2.44 -7.22
CA SER A 69 -2.83 -2.67 -8.18
C SER A 69 -2.85 -1.59 -9.25
N TYR A 70 -3.20 -2.00 -10.47
CA TYR A 70 -3.41 -1.12 -11.60
C TYR A 70 -4.73 -1.43 -12.27
N CYS A 71 -5.64 -0.45 -12.27
CA CYS A 71 -6.93 -0.59 -12.92
C CYS A 71 -6.82 -0.43 -14.44
N LEU A 72 -7.20 -1.46 -15.19
CA LEU A 72 -7.24 -1.42 -16.65
C LEU A 72 -8.35 -0.50 -17.18
N LEU A 73 -9.34 -0.18 -16.35
CA LEU A 73 -10.46 0.70 -16.69
C LEU A 73 -10.13 2.18 -16.44
N CYS A 74 -9.97 2.59 -15.18
CA CYS A 74 -9.74 4.00 -14.82
C CYS A 74 -8.26 4.40 -14.72
N ARG A 75 -7.33 3.45 -14.94
CA ARG A 75 -5.88 3.65 -14.91
C ARG A 75 -5.30 4.06 -13.54
N THR A 76 -6.11 4.03 -12.48
CA THR A 76 -5.65 4.27 -11.11
C THR A 76 -4.63 3.21 -10.70
N LYS A 77 -3.53 3.66 -10.09
CA LYS A 77 -2.52 2.84 -9.44
C LYS A 77 -2.64 3.01 -7.93
N VAL A 78 -2.64 1.91 -7.18
CA VAL A 78 -2.72 1.94 -5.71
C VAL A 78 -1.73 0.96 -5.12
N ARG A 79 -1.05 1.41 -4.06
CA ARG A 79 -0.28 0.56 -3.15
C ARG A 79 -1.13 0.30 -1.92
N PHE A 80 -1.11 -0.93 -1.42
CA PHE A 80 -1.86 -1.27 -0.21
C PHE A 80 -1.24 -2.45 0.53
N VAL A 81 -1.54 -2.53 1.82
CA VAL A 81 -1.28 -3.69 2.67
C VAL A 81 -2.60 -4.41 2.93
N ARG A 82 -2.56 -5.73 3.05
CA ARG A 82 -3.75 -6.50 3.41
C ARG A 82 -3.90 -6.55 4.93
N MET A 83 -5.09 -6.19 5.39
CA MET A 83 -5.44 -6.19 6.81
C MET A 83 -6.62 -7.11 7.07
N ARG A 84 -6.45 -8.03 8.03
CA ARG A 84 -7.56 -8.83 8.54
C ARG A 84 -8.10 -8.15 9.79
N CYS A 85 -9.34 -7.71 9.72
CA CYS A 85 -10.03 -7.15 10.88
C CYS A 85 -10.47 -8.27 11.85
N ALA A 86 -10.60 -7.94 13.13
CA ALA A 86 -11.14 -8.84 14.16
C ALA A 86 -12.57 -9.31 13.85
N CYS A 87 -13.34 -8.55 13.06
CA CYS A 87 -14.65 -8.98 12.57
C CYS A 87 -14.57 -10.08 11.47
N GLY A 88 -13.36 -10.49 11.07
CA GLY A 88 -13.09 -11.52 10.07
C GLY A 88 -12.90 -11.00 8.64
N THR A 89 -13.31 -9.76 8.37
CA THR A 89 -13.23 -9.12 7.05
C THR A 89 -11.78 -8.84 6.65
N LEU A 90 -11.44 -9.13 5.39
CA LEU A 90 -10.20 -8.69 4.76
C LEU A 90 -10.41 -7.29 4.18
N SER A 91 -9.51 -6.36 4.46
CA SER A 91 -9.54 -4.98 4.00
C SER A 91 -8.18 -4.58 3.43
N ALA A 92 -8.18 -3.57 2.56
CA ALA A 92 -6.96 -2.92 2.12
C ALA A 92 -6.64 -1.77 3.08
N TYR A 93 -5.35 -1.62 3.39
CA TYR A 93 -4.79 -0.47 4.07
C TYR A 93 -3.92 0.31 3.09
N ASP A 94 -4.20 1.58 2.83
CA ASP A 94 -3.43 2.39 1.86
C ASP A 94 -2.72 3.61 2.48
N GLY A 95 -2.75 3.74 3.82
CA GLY A 95 -2.20 4.89 4.54
C GLY A 95 -2.96 6.20 4.33
N ALA A 96 -3.99 6.25 3.48
CA ALA A 96 -4.73 7.47 3.15
C ALA A 96 -6.25 7.28 3.29
N GLN A 97 -6.92 6.81 2.23
CA GLN A 97 -8.38 6.71 2.18
C GLN A 97 -8.91 5.47 2.92
N HIS A 98 -8.10 4.43 2.98
CA HIS A 98 -8.47 3.13 3.54
C HIS A 98 -7.56 2.85 4.74
N GLN A 99 -7.89 3.44 5.89
CA GLN A 99 -7.22 3.18 7.16
C GLN A 99 -8.11 2.41 8.15
N GLN A 100 -9.22 1.83 7.68
CA GLN A 100 -10.20 1.16 8.52
C GLN A 100 -10.85 -0.03 7.81
N CYS A 101 -11.44 -0.93 8.57
CA CYS A 101 -12.17 -2.06 8.02
C CYS A 101 -13.37 -1.60 7.17
N VAL A 102 -13.50 -2.13 5.96
CA VAL A 102 -14.60 -1.79 5.04
C VAL A 102 -15.99 -2.21 5.53
N THR A 103 -16.08 -3.06 6.56
CA THR A 103 -17.36 -3.58 7.07
C THR A 103 -17.74 -2.99 8.43
N CYS A 104 -16.85 -3.04 9.43
CA CYS A 104 -17.16 -2.54 10.77
C CYS A 104 -16.56 -1.15 11.07
N SER A 105 -15.83 -0.56 10.11
CA SER A 105 -15.20 0.76 10.23
C SER A 105 -14.20 0.90 11.37
N THR A 106 -13.78 -0.20 12.00
CA THR A 106 -12.71 -0.17 13.00
C THR A 106 -11.41 0.27 12.33
N PRO A 107 -10.75 1.33 12.83
CA PRO A 107 -9.48 1.80 12.26
C PRO A 107 -8.37 0.78 12.48
N PHE A 108 -7.44 0.72 11.54
CA PHE A 108 -6.18 0.00 11.64
C PHE A 108 -5.11 0.97 12.12
N THR A 109 -4.47 0.64 13.24
CA THR A 109 -3.29 1.37 13.72
C THR A 109 -2.03 0.89 12.99
N TYR A 110 -0.95 1.67 13.03
CA TYR A 110 0.36 1.21 12.54
C TYR A 110 0.80 -0.08 13.23
N THR A 111 0.55 -0.20 14.53
CA THR A 111 0.84 -1.43 15.29
C THR A 111 0.07 -2.63 14.76
N ASP A 112 -1.19 -2.45 14.34
CA ASP A 112 -1.96 -3.53 13.71
C ASP A 112 -1.33 -3.94 12.37
N VAL A 113 -0.94 -2.96 11.55
CA VAL A 113 -0.30 -3.21 10.25
C VAL A 113 0.99 -3.99 10.43
N VAL A 114 1.87 -3.55 11.33
CA VAL A 114 3.15 -4.22 11.63
C VAL A 114 2.89 -5.65 12.13
N LYS A 115 2.11 -5.83 13.20
CA LYS A 115 1.88 -7.16 13.82
C LYS A 115 1.27 -8.20 12.87
N GLN A 116 0.44 -7.78 11.92
CA GLN A 116 -0.17 -8.70 10.96
C GLN A 116 0.74 -9.06 9.79
N ASN A 117 1.78 -8.26 9.55
CA ASN A 117 2.57 -8.31 8.34
C ASN A 117 4.08 -8.47 8.58
N GLU A 118 4.51 -8.55 9.83
CA GLU A 118 5.88 -8.87 10.21
C GLU A 118 6.35 -10.19 9.54
N PRO A 119 7.55 -10.21 8.95
CA PRO A 119 8.15 -11.44 8.44
C PRO A 119 8.33 -12.43 9.59
N LYS A 120 7.61 -13.56 9.54
CA LYS A 120 7.80 -14.65 10.50
C LYS A 120 8.98 -15.48 10.04
N VAL A 121 10.19 -15.17 10.52
CA VAL A 121 11.33 -16.08 10.38
C VAL A 121 11.05 -17.32 11.22
N CYS A 122 11.06 -18.51 10.59
CA CYS A 122 10.80 -19.76 11.31
C CYS A 122 11.89 -20.02 12.35
N GLY A 123 11.56 -19.88 13.63
CA GLY A 123 12.39 -20.37 14.75
C GLY A 123 13.18 -19.30 15.51
N GLU A 124 13.06 -18.02 15.17
CA GLU A 124 13.62 -16.92 15.95
C GLU A 124 12.51 -16.19 16.71
N GLU A 125 12.81 -15.77 17.95
CA GLU A 125 11.93 -14.90 18.72
C GLU A 125 11.73 -13.60 17.93
N SER A 126 10.51 -13.07 17.90
CA SER A 126 10.23 -11.76 17.30
C SER A 126 11.17 -10.75 17.93
N PRO A 127 11.99 -10.01 17.15
CA PRO A 127 12.88 -9.02 17.73
C PRO A 127 12.08 -8.04 18.59
N ASP A 128 12.59 -7.71 19.78
CA ASP A 128 12.04 -6.66 20.67
C ASP A 128 12.02 -5.25 20.02
N HIS A 129 12.47 -5.13 18.76
CA HIS A 129 12.86 -3.89 18.09
C HIS A 129 11.79 -3.23 17.21
N TYR A 130 10.60 -3.82 17.06
CA TYR A 130 9.56 -3.27 16.16
C TYR A 130 8.49 -2.41 16.86
N GLU A 131 8.72 -1.97 18.09
CA GLU A 131 7.67 -1.31 18.90
C GLU A 131 7.26 0.10 18.43
N GLY A 132 7.84 0.64 17.34
CA GLY A 132 7.39 1.93 16.83
C GLY A 132 8.01 2.36 15.51
N ALA A 133 7.47 3.45 14.97
CA ALA A 133 8.00 4.10 13.80
C ALA A 133 9.37 4.71 14.12
N GLN A 134 10.35 4.44 13.26
CA GLN A 134 11.77 4.70 13.53
C GLN A 134 12.28 6.00 12.89
N ALA A 135 11.60 6.49 11.84
CA ALA A 135 12.04 7.67 11.12
C ALA A 135 10.87 8.49 10.55
N LEU A 136 11.17 9.75 10.21
CA LEU A 136 10.31 10.61 9.41
C LEU A 136 10.35 10.22 7.92
N CYS A 137 9.21 10.36 7.26
CA CYS A 137 9.09 10.17 5.82
C CYS A 137 9.27 11.50 5.08
N HIS A 138 10.31 11.61 4.24
CA HIS A 138 10.56 12.80 3.43
C HIS A 138 9.57 13.01 2.28
N ILE A 139 8.75 12.00 1.95
CA ILE A 139 7.76 12.07 0.87
C ILE A 139 6.45 12.67 1.36
N CYS A 140 5.91 12.18 2.48
CA CYS A 140 4.65 12.70 3.03
C CYS A 140 4.84 13.82 4.06
N CYS A 141 6.07 14.05 4.51
CA CYS A 141 6.48 15.13 5.41
C CYS A 141 5.63 15.26 6.69
N LYS A 142 5.18 14.14 7.27
CA LYS A 142 4.47 14.18 8.55
C LYS A 142 5.40 14.61 9.67
N SER A 143 4.82 15.26 10.67
CA SER A 143 5.53 15.77 11.85
C SER A 143 5.87 14.70 12.90
N HIS A 144 5.53 13.43 12.64
CA HIS A 144 5.80 12.30 13.51
C HIS A 144 6.38 11.14 12.70
N ASN A 145 7.05 10.22 13.38
CA ASN A 145 7.65 9.06 12.72
C ASN A 145 6.55 8.16 12.14
N THR A 146 6.74 7.75 10.89
CA THR A 146 5.81 6.91 10.14
C THR A 146 6.50 5.76 9.41
N VAL A 147 7.83 5.70 9.44
CA VAL A 147 8.63 4.72 8.71
C VAL A 147 8.98 3.54 9.63
N PHE A 148 8.72 2.33 9.15
CA PHE A 148 8.97 1.06 9.83
C PHE A 148 9.85 0.17 8.95
N GLU A 149 10.60 -0.73 9.58
CA GLU A 149 11.40 -1.73 8.88
C GLU A 149 10.59 -3.02 8.67
N PHE A 150 10.65 -3.58 7.47
CA PHE A 150 10.08 -4.86 7.05
C PHE A 150 11.11 -5.60 6.20
N ASP A 151 11.71 -6.68 6.72
CA ASP A 151 12.64 -7.55 5.98
C ASP A 151 13.76 -6.77 5.25
N GLU A 152 14.53 -5.97 6.01
CA GLU A 152 15.61 -5.09 5.50
C GLU A 152 15.14 -3.93 4.60
N GLN A 153 13.83 -3.78 4.38
CA GLN A 153 13.24 -2.66 3.64
C GLN A 153 12.52 -1.69 4.56
N TRP A 154 12.39 -0.43 4.15
CA TRP A 154 11.81 0.61 4.98
C TRP A 154 10.56 1.16 4.33
N LEU A 155 9.45 1.14 5.07
CA LEU A 155 8.14 1.49 4.57
C LEU A 155 7.50 2.58 5.44
N CYS A 156 7.10 3.67 4.81
CA CYS A 156 6.22 4.66 5.45
C CYS A 156 4.79 4.13 5.52
N LEU A 157 4.24 3.90 6.70
CA LEU A 157 2.85 3.43 6.83
C LEU A 157 1.80 4.53 6.57
N ASP A 158 2.21 5.79 6.45
CA ASP A 158 1.31 6.89 6.14
C ASP A 158 1.10 7.13 4.64
N CYS A 159 2.06 6.76 3.79
CA CYS A 159 1.95 6.93 2.34
C CYS A 159 2.29 5.68 1.52
N LEU A 160 2.70 4.61 2.20
CA LEU A 160 3.17 3.36 1.63
C LEU A 160 4.31 3.49 0.61
N GLU A 161 5.10 4.57 0.74
CA GLU A 161 6.30 4.74 -0.06
C GLU A 161 7.47 3.97 0.56
N GLU A 162 8.23 3.35 -0.33
CA GLU A 162 9.42 2.58 -0.03
C GLU A 162 10.62 3.50 0.12
N HIS A 163 11.49 3.15 1.05
CA HIS A 163 12.68 3.90 1.35
C HIS A 163 13.89 2.99 1.50
N ARG A 164 15.06 3.57 1.23
CA ARG A 164 16.31 3.05 1.77
C ARG A 164 16.35 3.28 3.28
N SER A 165 17.32 2.64 3.93
CA SER A 165 17.56 2.83 5.37
C SER A 165 17.62 4.33 5.73
N PRO A 166 16.86 4.77 6.75
CA PRO A 166 16.90 6.13 7.24
C PRO A 166 18.30 6.54 7.70
N GLY A 167 18.66 7.79 7.45
CA GLY A 167 19.86 8.41 7.99
C GLY A 167 19.55 9.39 9.12
N ARG A 168 20.60 9.97 9.69
CA ARG A 168 20.50 11.09 10.63
C ARG A 168 21.01 12.37 9.99
N CYS A 169 20.24 13.45 10.12
CA CYS A 169 20.73 14.78 9.76
C CYS A 169 21.92 15.17 10.65
N GLU A 170 23.01 15.62 10.04
CA GLU A 170 24.25 16.00 10.72
C GLU A 170 24.09 17.29 11.55
N THR A 171 23.10 18.13 11.23
CA THR A 171 22.86 19.39 11.95
C THR A 171 21.96 19.23 13.18
N CYS A 172 20.83 18.54 13.04
CA CYS A 172 19.79 18.46 14.07
C CYS A 172 19.48 17.03 14.53
N GLU A 173 20.27 16.05 14.09
CA GLU A 173 20.21 14.63 14.48
C GLU A 173 18.87 13.92 14.19
N THR A 174 17.96 14.59 13.48
CA THR A 174 16.67 14.02 13.10
C THR A 174 16.86 12.79 12.23
N VAL A 175 16.24 11.68 12.62
CA VAL A 175 16.21 10.44 11.84
C VAL A 175 15.12 10.55 10.77
N GLN A 176 15.51 10.50 9.50
CA GLN A 176 14.58 10.60 8.38
C GLN A 176 15.04 9.76 7.19
N THR A 177 14.09 9.46 6.33
CA THR A 177 14.35 8.94 4.99
C THR A 177 14.75 10.07 4.03
N GLY A 178 15.18 9.71 2.84
CA GLY A 178 15.59 10.66 1.80
C GLY A 178 17.10 10.89 1.77
N ASP A 179 17.52 11.80 0.92
CA ASP A 179 18.93 12.16 0.80
C ASP A 179 19.34 13.09 1.95
N LEU A 180 20.45 12.74 2.60
CA LEU A 180 21.03 13.43 3.74
C LEU A 180 22.51 13.79 3.48
N GLU A 181 22.98 13.64 2.23
CA GLU A 181 24.32 14.06 1.84
C GLU A 181 24.49 15.58 1.97
N ASP A 182 25.53 15.97 2.69
CA ASP A 182 25.83 17.36 3.09
C ASP A 182 24.69 18.01 3.89
N SER A 183 23.97 17.24 4.72
CA SER A 183 22.90 17.77 5.57
C SER A 183 23.42 18.74 6.64
N PHE A 184 24.73 18.78 6.89
CA PHE A 184 25.36 19.84 7.66
C PHE A 184 25.25 21.21 6.98
N GLU A 185 25.31 21.30 5.64
CA GLU A 185 25.16 22.55 4.88
C GLU A 185 23.71 22.80 4.46
N LYS A 186 23.07 21.79 3.87
CA LYS A 186 21.75 21.88 3.22
C LYS A 186 20.60 21.71 4.21
N GLY A 187 20.86 21.10 5.36
CA GLY A 187 19.84 20.74 6.33
C GLY A 187 19.08 19.46 5.98
N CYS A 188 17.90 19.34 6.56
CA CYS A 188 16.98 18.23 6.38
C CYS A 188 15.55 18.77 6.24
N MET A 189 14.52 17.92 6.31
CA MET A 189 13.13 18.40 6.23
C MET A 189 12.71 19.29 7.42
N LEU A 190 13.48 19.27 8.52
CA LEU A 190 13.20 20.01 9.76
C LEU A 190 14.19 21.13 10.09
N CYS A 191 15.30 21.26 9.36
CA CYS A 191 16.26 22.34 9.58
C CYS A 191 16.91 22.79 8.27
N GLY A 192 17.38 24.04 8.22
CA GLY A 192 18.05 24.58 7.02
C GLY A 192 19.56 24.32 6.94
N GLY A 193 20.10 23.45 7.80
CA GLY A 193 21.54 23.24 7.91
C GLY A 193 22.25 24.39 8.61
N ARG A 194 23.57 24.41 8.51
CA ARG A 194 24.45 25.48 8.98
C ARG A 194 25.36 25.88 7.84
N ILE A 195 25.00 26.94 7.14
CA ILE A 195 25.97 27.66 6.31
C ILE A 195 26.70 28.63 7.26
N THR A 196 27.81 28.18 7.85
CA THR A 196 28.74 29.08 8.54
C THR A 196 29.83 29.49 7.57
N TRP A 197 29.72 30.69 7.00
CA TRP A 197 30.89 31.44 6.59
C TRP A 197 31.31 32.24 7.82
N ASP A 198 32.46 31.93 8.42
CA ASP A 198 33.10 32.83 9.38
C ASP A 198 33.40 34.18 8.72
#